data_AF-A0A972AXF5-F1
#
_entry.id   AF-A0A972AXF5-F1
#
_cell.length_a   1.000
_cell.length_b   1.000
_cell.length_c   1.000
_cell.angle_alpha   90.00
_cell.angle_beta   90.00
_cell.angle_gamma   90.00
#
_symmetry.space_group_name_H-M   'P 1'
#
loop_
_entity.id
_entity.type
_entity.pdbx_description
1 polymer ?
#
loop_
_entity_poly.entity_id
_entity_poly.type
_entity_poly.pdbx_seq_one_letter_code
_entity_poly.pdbx_strand_id
1 'polypeptide(L)'
;MAKQEDRRLYCSFCGKPQDQVSRLIAGPEVFICNECIELCKEIIDEELNYVETNEAMDLKKPQEIKDILDEYVIGQDMAKRSLSVAVYNHYKRIFSSKETDVELQKSNILMLGPTGSGKTLLAETLAKVLHVPFAIADATTLTEAGYVGEDVE
;
A
#
# COMPACT_ATOMS: atom_id res chain seq x y z
N MET A 1 12.63 13.50 65.65
CA MET A 1 13.16 13.62 64.28
C MET A 1 13.50 12.22 63.79
N ALA A 2 12.58 11.57 63.08
CA ALA A 2 12.76 10.21 62.56
C ALA A 2 12.83 10.27 61.04
N LYS A 3 13.83 9.55 60.50
CA LYS A 3 14.38 9.59 59.14
C LYS A 3 13.30 9.55 58.04
N GLN A 4 13.32 10.53 57.13
CA GLN A 4 12.69 10.40 55.82
C GLN A 4 13.42 9.27 55.07
N GLU A 5 12.73 8.16 54.84
CA GLU A 5 13.14 7.16 53.87
C GLU A 5 13.08 7.81 52.49
N ASP A 6 14.25 8.15 51.97
CA ASP A 6 14.46 8.68 50.63
C ASP A 6 14.14 7.55 49.65
N ARG A 7 12.85 7.40 49.31
CA ARG A 7 12.33 6.35 48.44
C ARG A 7 12.76 6.66 47.02
N ARG A 8 14.02 6.33 46.71
CA ARG A 8 14.62 6.48 45.38
C ARG A 8 13.68 5.86 44.36
N LEU A 9 13.22 6.67 43.42
CA LEU A 9 12.36 6.24 42.33
C LEU A 9 13.24 5.69 41.20
N TYR A 10 12.81 4.60 40.59
CA TYR A 10 13.55 3.90 39.53
C TYR A 10 12.63 3.73 38.32
N CYS A 11 13.20 3.82 37.12
CA CYS A 11 12.50 3.46 35.89
C CYS A 11 12.21 1.96 35.88
N SER A 12 10.95 1.58 35.65
CA SER A 12 10.50 0.18 35.59
C SER A 12 10.97 -0.57 34.33
N PHE A 13 11.50 0.14 33.33
CA PHE A 13 11.98 -0.43 32.07
C PHE A 13 13.49 -0.68 32.05
N CYS A 14 14.30 0.33 32.42
CA CYS A 14 15.76 0.23 32.40
C CYS A 14 16.42 0.12 33.77
N GLY A 15 15.66 0.26 34.87
CA GLY A 15 16.17 0.16 36.24
C GLY A 15 17.00 1.36 36.71
N LYS A 16 17.21 2.39 35.86
CA LYS A 16 17.96 3.59 36.25
C LYS A 16 17.23 4.38 37.33
N PRO A 17 17.94 4.88 38.36
CA PRO A 17 17.36 5.77 39.37
C PRO A 17 17.11 7.18 38.80
N GLN A 18 16.25 7.96 39.46
CA GLN A 18 15.82 9.30 39.02
C GLN A 18 16.98 10.29 38.79
N ASP A 19 18.10 10.15 39.51
CA ASP A 19 19.30 10.99 39.40
C ASP A 19 20.13 10.71 38.14
N GLN A 20 19.94 9.56 37.50
CA GLN A 20 20.66 9.16 36.29
C GLN A 20 19.90 9.43 34.99
N VAL A 21 18.70 9.99 35.06
CA VAL A 21 17.85 10.26 33.90
C VAL A 21 17.37 11.72 33.90
N SER A 22 17.23 12.31 32.72
CA SER A 22 16.82 13.72 32.60
C SER A 22 15.38 13.94 33.08
N ARG A 23 14.48 12.99 32.78
CA ARG A 23 13.10 13.02 33.26
C ARG A 23 12.62 11.62 33.60
N LEU A 24 11.87 11.53 34.70
CA LEU A 24 11.14 10.33 35.11
C LEU A 24 9.65 10.68 35.22
N ILE A 25 8.81 9.94 34.49
CA ILE A 25 7.37 10.15 34.42
C ILE A 25 6.69 9.08 35.28
N ALA A 26 5.79 9.52 36.16
CA ALA A 26 5.08 8.67 37.10
C ALA A 26 3.68 8.31 36.56
N GLY A 27 3.39 7.01 36.49
CA GLY A 27 2.06 6.45 36.34
C GLY A 27 1.50 5.94 37.69
N PRO A 28 0.31 5.33 37.70
CA PRO A 28 -0.34 4.86 38.93
C PRO A 28 0.52 3.87 39.75
N GLU A 29 1.21 2.93 39.07
CA GLU A 29 2.05 1.91 39.73
C GLU A 29 3.41 1.71 39.02
N VAL A 30 3.74 2.54 38.03
CA VAL A 30 4.90 2.35 37.15
C VAL A 30 5.60 3.68 36.89
N PHE A 31 6.91 3.65 36.66
CA PHE A 31 7.70 4.82 36.27
C PHE A 31 8.47 4.55 34.98
N ILE A 32 8.53 5.53 34.09
CA ILE A 32 9.25 5.42 32.81
C ILE A 32 10.12 6.67 32.60
N CYS A 33 11.37 6.50 32.14
CA CYS A 33 12.26 7.61 31.86
C CYS A 33 12.16 8.08 30.40
N ASN A 34 12.68 9.28 30.11
CA ASN A 34 12.69 9.85 28.77
C ASN A 34 13.39 8.95 27.74
N GLU A 35 14.51 8.33 28.10
CA GLU A 35 15.25 7.43 27.18
C GLU A 35 14.43 6.20 26.79
N CYS A 36 13.70 5.60 27.73
CA CYS A 36 12.83 4.46 27.43
C CYS A 36 11.64 4.87 26.57
N ILE A 37 11.12 6.09 26.73
CA ILE A 37 10.06 6.62 25.85
C ILE A 37 10.58 6.80 24.43
N GLU A 38 11.79 7.37 24.27
CA GLU A 38 12.43 7.53 22.97
C GLU A 38 12.64 6.17 22.29
N LEU A 39 13.18 5.19 23.02
CA LEU A 39 13.39 3.84 22.47
C LEU A 39 12.07 3.14 22.13
N CYS A 40 11.05 3.21 23.00
CA CYS A 40 9.74 2.66 22.68
C CYS A 40 9.10 3.38 21.49
N LYS A 41 9.30 4.68 21.36
CA LYS A 41 8.82 5.46 20.23
C LYS A 41 9.54 5.04 18.94
N GLU A 42 10.85 4.86 18.96
CA GLU A 42 11.61 4.37 17.80
C GLU A 42 11.10 2.99 17.33
N ILE A 43 10.86 2.06 18.25
CA ILE A 43 10.32 0.73 17.92
C ILE A 43 8.92 0.84 17.29
N ILE A 44 8.04 1.67 17.86
CA ILE A 44 6.69 1.88 17.34
C ILE A 44 6.73 2.60 15.99
N ASP A 45 7.58 3.61 15.84
CA ASP A 45 7.76 4.37 14.59
C ASP A 45 8.36 3.46 13.50
N GLU A 46 9.25 2.51 13.83
CA GLU A 46 9.72 1.48 12.90
C GLU A 46 8.59 0.55 12.43
N GLU A 47 7.71 0.10 13.33
CA GLU A 47 6.55 -0.71 12.97
C GLU A 47 5.55 0.07 12.11
N LEU A 48 5.27 1.35 12.43
CA LEU A 48 4.41 2.22 11.63
C LEU A 48 5.03 2.55 10.27
N ASN A 49 6.33 2.81 10.20
CA ASN A 49 7.06 2.97 8.95
C ASN A 49 7.04 1.67 8.13
N TYR A 50 7.03 0.49 8.75
CA TYR A 50 6.85 -0.78 8.04
C TYR A 50 5.46 -0.87 7.41
N VAL A 51 4.43 -0.30 8.02
CA VAL A 51 3.08 -0.22 7.44
C VAL A 51 3.02 0.83 6.33
N GLU A 52 3.57 2.04 6.53
CA GLU A 52 3.60 3.10 5.50
C GLU A 52 4.47 2.73 4.29
N THR A 53 5.60 2.04 4.49
CA THR A 53 6.45 1.53 3.40
C THR A 53 5.84 0.34 2.68
N ASN A 54 4.92 -0.40 3.30
CA ASN A 54 4.11 -1.42 2.59
C ASN A 54 2.94 -0.80 1.82
N GLU A 55 2.43 0.37 2.21
CA GLU A 55 1.39 1.10 1.46
C GLU A 55 1.94 1.81 0.23
N ALA A 56 3.21 2.23 0.25
CA ALA A 56 3.98 2.37 -0.98
C ALA A 56 4.35 0.98 -1.49
N MET A 57 3.36 0.19 -1.92
CA MET A 57 3.59 -0.99 -2.77
C MET A 57 4.72 -0.63 -3.73
N ASP A 58 5.78 -1.45 -3.77
CA ASP A 58 6.90 -1.30 -4.71
C ASP A 58 6.34 -1.30 -6.13
N LEU A 59 5.95 -0.09 -6.55
CA LEU A 59 5.14 0.15 -7.71
C LEU A 59 6.09 0.08 -8.89
N LYS A 60 6.14 -1.12 -9.47
CA LYS A 60 6.93 -1.42 -10.65
C LYS A 60 6.75 -0.30 -11.67
N LYS A 61 7.86 0.26 -12.12
CA LYS A 61 7.86 1.31 -13.13
C LYS A 61 7.16 0.78 -14.38
N PRO A 62 6.55 1.65 -15.20
CA PRO A 62 5.91 1.23 -16.45
C PRO A 62 6.84 0.41 -17.35
N GLN A 63 8.15 0.67 -17.31
CA GLN A 63 9.13 -0.12 -18.06
C GLN A 63 9.21 -1.56 -17.53
N GLU A 64 9.29 -1.75 -16.22
CA GLU A 64 9.39 -3.08 -15.60
C GLU A 64 8.11 -3.90 -15.83
N ILE A 65 6.93 -3.27 -15.76
CA ILE A 65 5.66 -3.92 -16.10
C ILE A 65 5.67 -4.36 -17.57
N LYS A 66 6.14 -3.49 -18.46
CA LYS A 66 6.24 -3.77 -19.90
C LYS A 66 7.22 -4.91 -20.18
N ASP A 67 8.36 -4.94 -19.50
CA ASP A 67 9.38 -5.97 -19.65
C ASP A 67 8.83 -7.34 -19.20
N ILE A 68 8.07 -7.40 -18.11
CA ILE A 68 7.39 -8.65 -17.70
C ILE A 68 6.35 -9.06 -18.75
N LEU A 69 5.55 -8.12 -19.27
CA LEU A 69 4.60 -8.43 -20.35
C LEU A 69 5.30 -8.93 -21.63
N ASP A 70 6.54 -8.49 -21.91
CA ASP A 70 7.35 -8.95 -23.04
C ASP A 70 7.69 -10.44 -22.95
N GLU A 71 7.77 -11.02 -21.74
CA GLU A 71 8.04 -12.45 -21.53
C GLU A 71 6.86 -13.35 -21.97
N TYR A 72 5.62 -12.82 -21.94
CA TYR A 72 4.41 -13.59 -22.24
C TYR A 72 3.76 -13.21 -23.58
N VAL A 73 3.86 -11.95 -24.00
CA VAL A 73 3.19 -11.43 -25.20
C VAL A 73 4.20 -10.83 -26.17
N ILE A 74 4.40 -11.53 -27.29
CA ILE A 74 5.34 -11.12 -28.35
C ILE A 74 4.71 -10.03 -29.23
N GLY A 75 5.47 -8.96 -29.49
CA GLY A 75 4.99 -7.78 -30.23
C GLY A 75 3.97 -6.95 -29.42
N GLN A 76 3.06 -6.24 -30.08
CA GLN A 76 2.03 -5.42 -29.42
C GLN A 76 2.58 -4.33 -28.48
N ASP A 77 3.74 -3.73 -28.82
CA ASP A 77 4.45 -2.79 -27.95
C ASP A 77 3.63 -1.58 -27.51
N MET A 78 2.79 -1.06 -28.41
CA MET A 78 1.92 0.07 -28.11
C MET A 78 0.87 -0.27 -27.03
N ALA A 79 0.30 -1.48 -27.09
CA ALA A 79 -0.66 -1.95 -26.09
C ALA A 79 0.02 -2.19 -24.74
N LYS A 80 1.18 -2.87 -24.72
CA LYS A 80 1.97 -3.11 -23.50
C LYS A 80 2.38 -1.81 -22.82
N ARG A 81 2.86 -0.83 -23.58
CA ARG A 81 3.22 0.50 -23.05
C ARG A 81 2.00 1.20 -22.45
N SER A 82 0.87 1.21 -23.18
CA SER A 82 -0.36 1.86 -22.72
C SER A 82 -0.90 1.24 -21.44
N LEU A 83 -0.94 -0.10 -21.36
CA LEU A 83 -1.35 -0.84 -20.17
C LEU A 83 -0.44 -0.54 -18.98
N SER A 84 0.87 -0.60 -19.18
CA SER A 84 1.86 -0.38 -18.12
C SER A 84 1.75 1.03 -17.52
N VAL A 85 1.55 2.05 -18.35
CA VAL A 85 1.35 3.44 -17.89
C VAL A 85 0.02 3.59 -17.17
N ALA A 86 -1.06 3.04 -17.70
CA ALA A 86 -2.38 3.18 -17.10
C ALA A 86 -2.46 2.52 -15.73
N VAL A 87 -1.88 1.33 -15.57
CA VAL A 87 -1.80 0.62 -14.29
C VAL A 87 -0.97 1.41 -13.28
N TYR A 88 0.21 1.86 -13.68
CA TYR A 88 1.07 2.66 -12.81
C TYR A 88 0.33 3.91 -12.31
N ASN A 89 -0.36 4.62 -13.20
CA ASN A 89 -1.16 5.78 -12.84
C ASN A 89 -2.39 5.41 -11.99
N HIS A 90 -3.02 4.26 -12.24
CA HIS A 90 -4.15 3.77 -11.45
C HIS A 90 -3.77 3.60 -9.99
N TYR A 91 -2.66 2.90 -9.71
CA TYR A 91 -2.17 2.74 -8.35
C TYR A 91 -1.63 4.03 -7.77
N LYS A 92 -0.87 4.83 -8.54
CA LYS A 92 -0.42 6.14 -8.08
C LYS A 92 -1.58 7.01 -7.60
N ARG A 93 -2.73 6.93 -8.28
CA ARG A 93 -3.95 7.61 -7.82
C ARG A 93 -4.55 6.99 -6.56
N ILE A 94 -4.57 5.65 -6.44
CA ILE A 94 -5.10 4.98 -5.23
C ILE A 94 -4.27 5.36 -4.00
N PHE A 95 -2.95 5.38 -4.13
CA PHE A 95 -2.03 5.67 -3.03
C PHE A 95 -1.74 7.16 -2.83
N SER A 96 -2.15 8.02 -3.76
CA SER A 96 -2.06 9.47 -3.54
C SER A 96 -3.03 9.86 -2.44
N SER A 97 -2.50 10.25 -1.28
CA SER A 97 -3.25 10.87 -0.20
C SER A 97 -4.08 12.03 -0.77
N LYS A 98 -5.34 12.15 -0.35
CA LYS A 98 -6.34 13.12 -0.85
C LYS A 98 -6.00 14.60 -0.61
N GLU A 99 -4.76 14.94 -0.29
CA GLU A 99 -4.33 16.30 0.07
C GLU A 99 -4.10 17.23 -1.12
N THR A 100 -4.21 16.72 -2.35
CA THR A 100 -4.15 17.57 -3.55
C THR A 100 -5.55 18.01 -3.97
N ASP A 101 -5.74 19.32 -4.18
CA ASP A 101 -6.95 19.98 -4.73
C ASP A 101 -7.22 19.63 -6.22
N VAL A 102 -6.67 18.51 -6.70
CA VAL A 102 -6.70 18.07 -8.09
C VAL A 102 -7.39 16.72 -8.17
N GLU A 103 -8.51 16.67 -8.87
CA GLU A 103 -9.25 15.43 -9.12
C GLU A 103 -8.55 14.57 -10.20
N LEU A 104 -8.11 13.36 -9.83
CA LEU A 104 -7.46 12.42 -10.74
C LEU A 104 -8.47 11.49 -11.43
N GLN A 105 -8.63 11.63 -12.75
CA GLN A 105 -9.56 10.82 -13.55
C GLN A 105 -9.15 9.34 -13.73
N LYS A 106 -10.14 8.45 -13.96
CA LYS A 106 -9.91 7.03 -14.26
C LYS A 106 -9.36 6.87 -15.68
N SER A 107 -8.24 6.15 -15.81
CA SER A 107 -7.67 5.75 -17.10
C SER A 107 -8.24 4.39 -17.52
N ASN A 108 -9.38 4.41 -18.22
CA ASN A 108 -9.93 3.20 -18.84
C ASN A 108 -9.24 2.96 -20.19
N ILE A 109 -9.08 1.69 -20.59
CA ILE A 109 -8.43 1.31 -21.84
C ILE A 109 -9.42 0.59 -22.75
N LEU A 110 -9.44 0.99 -24.02
CA LEU A 110 -10.07 0.25 -25.10
C LEU A 110 -8.98 -0.44 -25.94
N MET A 111 -9.01 -1.77 -26.02
CA MET A 111 -8.06 -2.54 -26.82
C MET A 111 -8.68 -2.93 -28.17
N LEU A 112 -8.12 -2.40 -29.26
CA LEU A 112 -8.51 -2.74 -30.63
C LEU A 112 -7.46 -3.65 -31.27
N GLY A 113 -7.91 -4.74 -31.89
CA GLY A 113 -7.04 -5.66 -32.61
C GLY A 113 -7.78 -6.89 -33.12
N PRO A 114 -7.21 -7.62 -34.10
CA PRO A 114 -7.85 -8.79 -34.71
C PRO A 114 -8.06 -9.93 -33.69
N THR A 115 -8.86 -10.92 -34.07
CA THR A 115 -9.01 -12.15 -33.26
C THR A 115 -7.65 -12.84 -33.08
N GLY A 116 -7.42 -13.42 -31.90
CA GLY A 116 -6.16 -14.12 -31.60
C GLY A 116 -4.93 -13.23 -31.39
N SER A 117 -5.04 -11.91 -31.37
CA SER A 117 -3.89 -11.00 -31.20
C SER A 117 -3.36 -10.88 -29.75
N GLY A 118 -3.86 -11.66 -28.81
CA GLY A 118 -3.41 -11.64 -27.41
C GLY A 118 -4.07 -10.60 -26.50
N LYS A 119 -5.22 -10.01 -26.86
CA LYS A 119 -5.92 -9.01 -26.01
C LYS A 119 -6.28 -9.55 -24.62
N THR A 120 -6.91 -10.73 -24.57
CA THR A 120 -7.28 -11.39 -23.30
C THR A 120 -6.04 -11.80 -22.52
N LEU A 121 -5.03 -12.36 -23.21
CA LEU A 121 -3.77 -12.77 -22.59
C LEU A 121 -3.03 -11.59 -21.95
N LEU A 122 -3.01 -10.41 -22.58
CA LEU A 122 -2.44 -9.20 -22.01
C LEU A 122 -3.09 -8.83 -20.67
N ALA A 123 -4.43 -8.86 -20.61
CA ALA A 123 -5.16 -8.53 -19.39
C ALA A 123 -4.96 -9.55 -18.27
N GLU A 124 -5.01 -10.85 -18.60
CA GLU A 124 -4.78 -11.93 -17.64
C GLU A 124 -3.35 -11.94 -17.08
N THR A 125 -2.35 -11.79 -17.95
CA THR A 125 -0.95 -11.73 -17.52
C THR A 125 -0.72 -10.52 -16.61
N LEU A 126 -1.26 -9.36 -16.97
CA LEU A 126 -1.15 -8.15 -16.18
C LEU A 126 -1.72 -8.34 -14.76
N ALA A 127 -2.90 -8.96 -14.65
CA ALA A 127 -3.50 -9.26 -13.35
C ALA A 127 -2.64 -10.22 -12.51
N LYS A 128 -2.08 -11.26 -13.13
CA LYS A 128 -1.19 -12.22 -12.46
C LYS A 128 0.08 -11.56 -11.94
N VAL A 129 0.69 -10.68 -12.74
CA VAL A 129 1.94 -9.96 -12.41
C VAL A 129 1.73 -8.97 -11.26
N LEU A 130 0.56 -8.35 -11.20
CA LEU A 130 0.22 -7.36 -10.18
C LEU A 130 -0.42 -7.98 -8.93
N HIS A 131 -0.67 -9.30 -8.94
CA HIS A 131 -1.31 -10.02 -7.84
C HIS A 131 -2.64 -9.39 -7.39
N VAL A 132 -3.48 -8.99 -8.33
CA VAL A 132 -4.76 -8.33 -8.03
C VAL A 132 -5.98 -9.11 -8.51
N PRO A 133 -7.15 -8.89 -7.85
CA PRO A 133 -8.41 -9.45 -8.33
C PRO A 133 -8.66 -9.07 -9.78
N PHE A 134 -9.10 -10.05 -10.58
CA PHE A 134 -9.36 -9.86 -12.00
C PHE A 134 -10.70 -10.49 -12.37
N ALA A 135 -11.53 -9.71 -13.03
CA ALA A 135 -12.83 -10.12 -13.52
C ALA A 135 -12.84 -10.06 -15.05
N ILE A 136 -13.45 -11.07 -15.67
CA ILE A 136 -13.67 -11.15 -17.12
C ILE A 136 -15.18 -11.23 -17.32
N ALA A 137 -15.70 -10.38 -18.18
CA ALA A 137 -17.11 -10.39 -18.60
C ALA A 137 -17.18 -10.30 -20.13
N ASP A 138 -18.17 -10.98 -20.72
CA ASP A 138 -18.50 -10.85 -22.13
C ASP A 138 -19.67 -9.88 -22.29
N ALA A 139 -19.46 -8.78 -22.99
CA ALA A 139 -20.51 -7.78 -23.19
C ALA A 139 -21.67 -8.29 -24.06
N THR A 140 -21.50 -9.40 -24.80
CA THR A 140 -22.57 -9.97 -25.64
C THR A 140 -23.64 -10.69 -24.84
N THR A 141 -23.36 -11.08 -23.59
CA THR A 141 -24.34 -11.72 -22.69
C THR A 141 -25.18 -10.70 -21.91
N LEU A 142 -24.73 -9.44 -21.87
CA LEU A 142 -25.38 -8.36 -21.14
C LEU A 142 -26.50 -7.75 -21.98
N THR A 143 -27.69 -7.62 -21.39
CA THR A 143 -28.85 -6.99 -22.01
C THR A 143 -29.32 -5.79 -21.20
N GLU A 144 -30.15 -4.94 -21.79
CA GLU A 144 -30.80 -3.86 -21.06
C GLU A 144 -31.61 -4.41 -19.88
N ALA A 145 -31.63 -3.66 -18.77
CA ALA A 145 -32.36 -4.04 -17.56
C ALA A 145 -33.83 -4.34 -17.88
N GLY A 146 -34.30 -5.52 -17.47
CA GLY A 146 -35.67 -5.98 -17.73
C GLY A 146 -35.86 -6.74 -19.04
N TYR A 147 -34.79 -7.06 -19.77
CA TYR A 147 -34.78 -8.05 -20.85
C TYR A 147 -34.17 -9.39 -20.37
N VAL A 148 -34.38 -10.47 -21.13
CA VAL A 148 -33.84 -11.80 -20.78
C VAL A 148 -32.34 -11.84 -21.09
N GLY A 149 -31.51 -11.64 -20.06
CA GLY A 149 -30.04 -11.69 -20.10
C GLY A 149 -29.43 -11.51 -18.70
N GLU A 150 -28.10 -11.48 -18.60
CA GLU A 150 -27.41 -11.21 -17.33
C GLU A 150 -27.37 -9.70 -17.06
N ASP A 151 -27.74 -9.28 -15.85
CA ASP A 151 -27.63 -7.89 -15.39
C ASP A 151 -26.15 -7.55 -15.06
N VAL A 152 -25.82 -6.25 -15.11
CA VAL A 152 -24.45 -5.72 -14.92
C VAL A 152 -24.02 -5.67 -13.44
N GLU A 153 -24.94 -5.95 -12.49
CA GLU A 153 -24.72 -5.86 -11.04
C GLU A 153 -23.97 -7.05 -10.42
#